data_AF-A0A3S9Q865-F1
#
_entry.id   AF-A0A3S9Q865-F1
#
_cell.length_a   1.000
_cell.length_b   1.000
_cell.length_c   1.000
_cell.angle_alpha   90.00
_cell.angle_beta   90.00
_cell.angle_gamma   90.00
#
_symmetry.space_group_name_H-M   'P 1'
#
loop_
_entity.id
_entity.type
_entity.pdbx_description
1 polymer ?
#
loop_
_entity_poly.entity_id
_entity_poly.type
_entity_poly.pdbx_seq_one_letter_code
_entity_poly.pdbx_strand_id
1 'polypeptide(L)'
;MFVFTGYGIITLLIGFASLVGFGVSLKNEFILQYLNSAEASSVICCIAAWVNARIGIFVNSKPGRILIDPKTMQQVELKERHTFFWLPMEYWSFVPILLGVFLSYNNIIK
;
A
#
# COMPACT_ATOMS: atom_id res chain seq x y z
N MET A 1 -13.69 -7.24 17.07
CA MET A 1 -13.60 -6.34 15.90
C MET A 1 -12.12 -6.23 15.54
N PHE A 2 -11.68 -6.89 14.47
CA PHE A 2 -10.26 -6.86 14.09
C PHE A 2 -9.98 -5.62 13.24
N VAL A 3 -8.95 -4.86 13.62
CA VAL A 3 -8.53 -3.61 12.93
C VAL A 3 -7.82 -3.93 11.61
N PHE A 4 -7.32 -5.15 11.44
CA PHE A 4 -6.68 -5.64 10.22
C PHE A 4 -7.11 -7.09 9.95
N THR A 5 -7.17 -7.49 8.68
CA THR A 5 -7.51 -8.86 8.27
C THR A 5 -6.58 -9.36 7.16
N GLY A 6 -5.97 -10.54 7.39
CA GLY A 6 -5.07 -11.20 6.45
C GLY A 6 -3.89 -10.31 6.02
N TYR A 7 -3.74 -10.11 4.71
CA TYR A 7 -2.60 -9.41 4.13
C TYR A 7 -2.62 -7.87 4.31
N GLY A 8 -3.63 -7.29 4.95
CA GLY A 8 -3.69 -5.83 5.19
C GLY A 8 -2.47 -5.25 5.92
N ILE A 9 -1.70 -6.07 6.63
CA ILE A 9 -0.45 -5.64 7.27
C ILE A 9 0.70 -5.34 6.28
N ILE A 10 0.66 -5.93 5.08
CA ILE A 10 1.65 -5.66 4.01
C ILE A 10 1.62 -4.19 3.62
N THR A 11 0.44 -3.60 3.63
CA THR A 11 0.20 -2.19 3.32
C THR A 11 0.97 -1.27 4.27
N LEU A 12 0.99 -1.60 5.55
CA LEU A 12 1.76 -0.86 6.56
C LEU A 12 3.26 -1.01 6.32
N LEU A 13 3.71 -2.21 5.93
CA LEU A 13 5.13 -2.49 5.64
C LEU A 13 5.62 -1.71 4.41
N ILE A 14 4.79 -1.64 3.35
CA ILE A 14 5.06 -0.83 2.15
C ILE A 14 5.05 0.66 2.49
N GLY A 15 4.06 1.13 3.26
CA GLY A 15 3.99 2.52 3.70
C GLY A 15 5.20 2.90 4.56
N PHE A 16 5.62 2.02 5.46
CA PHE A 16 6.80 2.24 6.29
C PHE A 16 8.09 2.26 5.45
N ALA A 17 8.22 1.37 4.46
CA ALA A 17 9.34 1.39 3.52
C ALA A 17 9.39 2.71 2.72
N SER A 18 8.24 3.24 2.28
CA SER A 18 8.19 4.57 1.63
C SER A 18 8.58 5.72 2.56
N LEU A 19 8.22 5.62 3.86
CA LEU A 19 8.61 6.62 4.87
C LEU A 19 10.08 6.53 5.26
N VAL A 20 10.68 5.33 5.25
CA VAL A 20 12.12 5.16 5.45
C VAL A 20 12.89 5.74 4.26
N GLY A 21 12.43 5.53 3.02
CA GLY A 21 12.95 6.23 1.85
C GLY A 21 12.91 7.76 2.02
N PHE A 22 11.82 8.29 2.60
CA PHE A 22 11.69 9.70 2.96
C PHE A 22 12.67 10.15 4.07
N GLY A 23 12.85 9.36 5.13
CA GLY A 23 13.74 9.71 6.25
C GLY A 23 15.22 9.75 5.89
N VAL A 24 15.64 8.93 4.92
CA VAL A 24 17.01 8.90 4.38
C VAL A 24 17.36 10.18 3.59
N SER A 25 16.35 10.92 3.11
CA SER A 25 16.53 12.22 2.44
C SER A 25 17.18 13.31 3.29
N LEU A 26 17.19 13.16 4.63
CA LEU A 26 17.61 14.21 5.54
C LEU A 26 19.05 14.10 6.05
N LYS A 27 19.78 12.98 5.83
CA LYS A 27 21.18 12.83 6.29
C LYS A 27 22.06 11.92 5.42
N ASN A 28 22.98 12.56 4.68
CA ASN A 28 24.35 12.15 4.29
C ASN A 28 24.67 11.03 3.26
N GLU A 29 25.76 11.30 2.51
CA GLU A 29 26.69 10.50 1.67
C GLU A 29 26.31 10.05 0.23
N PHE A 30 26.81 10.83 -0.74
CA PHE A 30 27.14 10.61 -2.18
C PHE A 30 26.28 9.65 -3.05
N ILE A 31 26.04 8.39 -2.66
CA ILE A 31 25.09 7.47 -3.33
C ILE A 31 23.65 7.77 -2.87
N LEU A 32 23.50 8.15 -1.60
CA LEU A 32 22.25 8.61 -1.02
C LEU A 32 21.85 9.98 -1.58
N GLN A 33 22.78 10.83 -2.05
CA GLN A 33 22.43 12.14 -2.61
C GLN A 33 21.62 12.05 -3.93
N TYR A 34 21.85 11.01 -4.73
CA TYR A 34 21.06 10.74 -5.95
C TYR A 34 19.68 10.13 -5.63
N LEU A 35 19.59 9.32 -4.57
CA LEU A 35 18.30 8.82 -4.04
C LEU A 35 17.54 9.88 -3.21
N ASN A 36 18.25 10.88 -2.69
CA ASN A 36 17.74 12.00 -1.91
C ASN A 36 17.32 13.19 -2.78
N SER A 37 17.45 13.12 -4.11
CA SER A 37 16.75 14.07 -4.96
C SER A 37 15.25 13.84 -4.79
N ALA A 38 14.47 14.91 -4.67
CA ALA A 38 13.03 14.77 -4.47
C ALA A 38 12.38 14.01 -5.64
N GLU A 39 13.02 14.03 -6.82
CA GLU A 39 12.68 13.23 -7.99
C GLU A 39 12.80 11.73 -7.70
N ALA A 40 13.94 11.26 -7.19
CA ALA A 40 14.14 9.84 -6.86
C ALA A 40 13.18 9.37 -5.75
N SER A 41 12.95 10.22 -4.74
CA SER A 41 12.00 9.93 -3.67
C SER A 41 10.54 9.86 -4.17
N SER A 42 10.16 10.72 -5.12
CA SER A 42 8.83 10.67 -5.75
C SER A 42 8.64 9.39 -6.60
N VAL A 43 9.68 8.94 -7.31
CA VAL A 43 9.66 7.71 -8.10
C VAL A 43 9.50 6.48 -7.19
N ILE A 44 10.23 6.43 -6.06
CA ILE A 44 10.09 5.35 -5.08
C ILE A 44 8.67 5.30 -4.50
N CYS A 45 8.08 6.46 -4.20
CA CYS A 45 6.69 6.53 -3.73
C CYS A 45 5.69 6.03 -4.78
N CYS A 46 5.89 6.40 -6.05
CA CYS A 46 5.06 5.89 -7.16
C CYS A 46 5.19 4.37 -7.34
N ILE A 47 6.40 3.82 -7.23
CA ILE A 47 6.64 2.37 -7.30
C ILE A 47 5.96 1.67 -6.11
N ALA A 48 6.10 2.21 -4.90
CA ALA A 48 5.44 1.67 -3.70
C ALA A 48 3.91 1.66 -3.84
N ALA A 49 3.33 2.74 -4.37
CA ALA A 49 1.89 2.82 -4.66
C ALA A 49 1.45 1.77 -5.67
N TRP A 50 2.21 1.61 -6.76
CA TRP A 50 1.90 0.63 -7.81
C TRP A 50 1.97 -0.80 -7.29
N VAL A 51 3.01 -1.14 -6.51
CA VAL A 51 3.16 -2.45 -5.88
C VAL A 51 2.00 -2.72 -4.91
N ASN A 52 1.64 -1.74 -4.06
CA ASN A 52 0.54 -1.90 -3.12
C ASN A 52 -0.82 -2.09 -3.84
N ALA A 53 -1.07 -1.37 -4.93
CA ALA A 53 -2.27 -1.53 -5.74
C ALA A 53 -2.33 -2.92 -6.42
N ARG A 54 -1.22 -3.39 -7.00
CA ARG A 54 -1.17 -4.70 -7.66
C ARG A 54 -1.33 -5.85 -6.68
N ILE A 55 -0.69 -5.77 -5.51
CA ILE A 55 -0.87 -6.76 -4.44
C ILE A 55 -2.31 -6.71 -3.91
N GLY A 56 -2.86 -5.51 -3.66
CA GLY A 56 -4.24 -5.35 -3.22
C GLY A 56 -5.23 -6.02 -4.16
N ILE A 57 -5.16 -5.72 -5.46
CA ILE A 57 -6.01 -6.32 -6.49
C ILE A 57 -5.80 -7.84 -6.53
N PHE A 58 -4.56 -8.32 -6.57
CA PHE A 58 -4.27 -9.76 -6.65
C PHE A 58 -4.85 -10.54 -5.47
N VAL A 59 -4.69 -10.02 -4.26
CA VAL A 59 -5.07 -10.71 -3.05
C VAL A 59 -6.60 -10.60 -2.81
N ASN A 60 -7.24 -9.47 -3.16
CA ASN A 60 -8.70 -9.31 -3.05
C ASN A 60 -9.50 -9.94 -4.21
N SER A 61 -8.85 -10.28 -5.32
CA SER A 61 -9.49 -10.94 -6.49
C SER A 61 -9.57 -12.45 -6.37
N LYS A 62 -9.14 -13.04 -5.24
CA LYS A 62 -9.23 -14.49 -5.05
C LYS A 62 -10.71 -14.94 -5.09
N PRO A 63 -11.02 -16.02 -5.83
CA PRO A 63 -12.39 -16.52 -5.93
C PRO A 63 -12.88 -16.96 -4.55
N GLY A 64 -14.11 -16.58 -4.21
CA GLY A 64 -14.75 -16.97 -2.96
C GLY A 64 -14.97 -18.48 -2.92
N ARG A 65 -14.87 -19.07 -1.71
CA ARG A 65 -15.28 -20.47 -1.52
C ARG A 65 -16.79 -20.52 -1.43
N ILE A 66 -17.42 -21.23 -2.35
CA ILE A 66 -18.85 -21.54 -2.29
C ILE A 66 -19.03 -22.64 -1.26
N LEU A 67 -19.68 -22.34 -0.15
CA LEU A 67 -20.10 -23.32 0.84
C LEU A 67 -21.61 -23.51 0.76
N ILE A 68 -22.06 -24.73 1.00
CA ILE A 68 -23.49 -25.05 1.14
C ILE A 68 -23.78 -25.10 2.63
N ASP A 69 -24.73 -24.30 3.10
CA ASP A 69 -25.19 -24.37 4.48
C ASP A 69 -26.05 -25.65 4.67
N PRO A 70 -25.64 -26.60 5.52
CA PRO A 70 -26.37 -27.85 5.72
C PRO A 70 -27.77 -27.69 6.33
N LYS A 71 -28.09 -26.53 6.94
CA LYS A 71 -29.43 -26.28 7.51
C LYS A 71 -30.42 -25.70 6.52
N THR A 72 -29.96 -24.88 5.59
CA THR A 72 -30.83 -24.12 4.67
C THR A 72 -30.67 -24.57 3.21
N MET A 73 -29.67 -25.41 2.92
CA MET A 73 -29.26 -25.82 1.56
C MET A 73 -28.94 -24.63 0.64
N GLN A 74 -28.69 -23.45 1.22
CA GLN A 74 -28.35 -22.24 0.47
C GLN A 74 -26.85 -22.19 0.16
N GLN A 75 -26.51 -21.66 -1.01
CA GLN A 75 -25.13 -21.39 -1.40
C GLN A 75 -24.68 -20.06 -0.81
N VAL A 76 -23.62 -20.08 -0.01
CA VAL A 76 -22.98 -18.89 0.56
C VAL A 76 -21.60 -18.77 -0.03
N GLU A 77 -21.34 -17.63 -0.69
CA GLU A 77 -20.00 -17.30 -1.17
C GLU A 77 -19.18 -16.66 -0.03
N LEU A 78 -18.22 -17.41 0.52
CA LEU A 78 -17.24 -16.86 1.45
C LEU A 78 -16.06 -16.28 0.68
N LYS A 79 -16.05 -14.96 0.54
CA LYS A 79 -14.94 -14.22 -0.03
C LYS A 79 -13.98 -13.74 1.05
N GLU A 80 -12.71 -14.11 0.94
CA GLU A 80 -11.65 -13.54 1.78
C GLU A 80 -11.51 -12.05 1.46
N ARG A 81 -11.61 -11.19 2.48
CA ARG A 81 -11.39 -9.75 2.35
C ARG A 81 -10.15 -9.37 3.14
N HIS A 82 -9.18 -8.73 2.47
CA HIS A 82 -7.98 -8.22 3.13
C HIS A 82 -8.13 -6.73 3.36
N THR A 83 -8.33 -6.36 4.63
CA THR A 83 -8.56 -4.97 5.03
C THR A 83 -7.50 -4.51 6.02
N PHE A 84 -7.16 -3.23 5.93
CA PHE A 84 -6.34 -2.53 6.89
C PHE A 84 -7.13 -1.31 7.37
N PHE A 85 -7.40 -1.22 8.68
CA PHE A 85 -8.33 -0.26 9.29
C PHE A 85 -9.69 -0.23 8.57
N TRP A 86 -10.28 -1.40 8.32
CA TRP A 86 -11.58 -1.55 7.64
C TRP A 86 -11.63 -1.07 6.18
N LEU A 87 -10.55 -0.47 5.66
CA LEU A 87 -10.41 -0.13 4.25
C LEU A 87 -9.73 -1.27 3.48
N PRO A 88 -10.20 -1.60 2.26
CA PRO A 88 -9.49 -2.52 1.39
C PRO A 88 -8.08 -2.01 1.12
N MET A 89 -7.11 -2.93 1.06
CA MET A 89 -5.69 -2.63 0.84
C MET A 89 -5.43 -1.65 -0.33
N GLU A 90 -6.24 -1.74 -1.39
CA GLU A 90 -6.14 -0.90 -2.60
C GLU A 90 -6.23 0.60 -2.32
N TYR A 91 -7.04 1.01 -1.34
CA TYR A 91 -7.23 2.42 -0.98
C TYR A 91 -6.01 3.02 -0.28
N TRP A 92 -5.16 2.20 0.30
CA TRP A 92 -3.96 2.69 0.97
C TRP A 92 -2.85 3.08 -0.01
N SER A 93 -2.99 2.76 -1.30
CA SER A 93 -2.09 3.21 -2.36
C SER A 93 -2.14 4.73 -2.57
N PHE A 94 -3.19 5.41 -2.12
CA PHE A 94 -3.28 6.88 -2.17
C PHE A 94 -2.26 7.56 -1.24
N VAL A 95 -1.90 6.94 -0.12
CA VAL A 95 -0.97 7.51 0.86
C VAL A 95 0.42 7.76 0.25
N PRO A 96 1.10 6.77 -0.37
CA PRO A 96 2.39 7.01 -1.01
C PRO A 96 2.30 7.94 -2.21
N ILE A 97 1.18 7.96 -2.95
CA ILE A 97 0.98 8.92 -4.06
C ILE A 97 0.98 10.35 -3.53
N LEU A 98 0.19 10.63 -2.48
CA LEU A 98 0.11 11.95 -1.87
C LEU A 98 1.47 12.40 -1.33
N LEU A 99 2.24 11.49 -0.72
CA LEU A 99 3.61 11.75 -0.29
C LEU A 99 4.53 12.11 -1.47
N GLY A 100 4.47 11.35 -2.56
CA GLY A 100 5.28 11.61 -3.76
C GLY A 100 4.98 12.96 -4.40
N VAL A 101 3.69 13.32 -4.52
CA VAL A 101 3.26 14.63 -5.06
C VAL A 101 3.71 15.77 -4.15
N PHE A 102 3.55 15.63 -2.84
CA PHE A 102 3.97 16.64 -1.87
C PHE A 102 5.48 16.90 -1.93
N LEU A 103 6.29 15.84 -2.10
CA LEU A 103 7.73 15.95 -2.27
C LEU A 103 8.11 16.69 -3.56
N SER A 104 7.49 16.32 -4.68
CA SER A 104 7.74 16.98 -5.96
C SER A 104 7.38 18.46 -5.90
N TYR A 105 6.23 18.81 -5.31
CA TYR A 105 5.78 20.18 -5.14
C TYR A 105 6.75 21.03 -4.28
N ASN A 106 7.21 20.49 -3.15
CA ASN A 106 8.16 21.19 -2.27
C ASN A 106 9.53 21.42 -2.92
N ASN A 107 9.95 20.54 -3.83
CA ASN A 107 11.22 20.73 -4.55
C ASN A 107 11.14 21.84 -5.60
N ILE A 108 9.98 22.00 -6.25
CA ILE A 108 9.76 23.03 -7.28
C ILE A 108 9.75 24.45 -6.70
N ILE A 109 9.41 24.60 -5.42
CA ILE A 109 9.27 25.90 -4.73
C ILE A 109 10.59 26.39 -4.11
N LYS A 110 11.59 25.51 -3.96
CA LYS A 110 12.94 25.86 -3.47
C LYS A 110 13.82 26.40 -4.59
#